data_AF-A0A2P5F8Q5-F1
#
_entry.id   AF-A0A2P5F8Q5-F1
#
_cell.length_a   1.000
_cell.length_b   1.000
_cell.length_c   1.000
_cell.angle_alpha   90.00
_cell.angle_beta   90.00
_cell.angle_gamma   90.00
#
_symmetry.space_group_name_H-M   'P 1'
#
loop_
_entity.id
_entity.type
_entity.pdbx_description
1 polymer ?
#
loop_
_entity_poly.entity_id
_entity_poly.type
_entity_poly.pdbx_seq_one_letter_code
_entity_poly.pdbx_strand_id
1 'polypeptide(L)'
;MASSSSLFLLLFMKIYVAAVPEASQDNFDCIKSPWCRDTEDYIRFPFRLKDRQPSTCGYPGFDVSCDSKNRTVLELPSHPIKLYVAGIYYYSQQIHVYNPDFSNGFPKKPSTFLEQLNLSGSPFQFTHGFSRLTVLDCYEEAGYNDIFPFDSNIHIADRPDLVHCTKMYDCIAPADPIDMSTFSLTWSVPSCKQCEEKLERCQLKENGTEHETECIFENILEERKGQSLKPSIIA
;
A
#
# COMPACT_ATOMS: atom_id res chain seq x y z
N MET A 1 -3.87 27.48 -79.33
CA MET A 1 -3.34 27.67 -77.98
C MET A 1 -4.53 27.82 -77.04
N ALA A 2 -5.01 26.71 -76.48
CA ALA A 2 -5.97 26.73 -75.38
C ALA A 2 -5.14 26.49 -74.11
N SER A 3 -4.97 27.55 -73.31
CA SER A 3 -4.12 27.54 -72.12
C SER A 3 -4.98 27.40 -70.88
N SER A 4 -4.75 26.29 -70.18
CA SER A 4 -4.78 26.12 -68.73
C SER A 4 -5.82 26.94 -67.94
N SER A 5 -6.98 26.34 -67.70
CA SER A 5 -7.93 26.78 -66.67
C SER A 5 -8.28 25.58 -65.78
N SER A 6 -7.27 25.02 -65.10
CA SER A 6 -7.50 23.93 -64.13
C SER A 6 -6.37 23.85 -63.10
N LEU A 7 -6.05 24.97 -62.43
CA LEU A 7 -5.02 25.00 -61.38
C LEU A 7 -5.33 25.92 -60.20
N PHE A 8 -6.53 26.52 -60.12
CA PHE A 8 -6.85 27.51 -59.08
C PHE A 8 -7.84 27.06 -57.99
N LEU A 9 -8.22 25.78 -57.96
CA LEU A 9 -9.20 25.22 -56.99
C LEU A 9 -8.62 24.14 -56.06
N LEU A 10 -7.31 24.17 -55.76
CA LEU A 10 -6.66 23.18 -54.89
C LEU A 10 -5.89 23.79 -53.71
N LEU A 11 -6.32 24.93 -53.15
CA LEU A 11 -5.55 25.62 -52.10
C LEU A 11 -6.32 26.05 -50.83
N PHE A 12 -7.52 25.53 -50.58
CA PHE A 12 -8.29 25.90 -49.37
C PHE A 12 -8.90 24.74 -48.55
N MET A 13 -8.29 23.56 -48.56
CA MET A 13 -8.51 22.60 -47.47
C MET A 13 -7.45 22.83 -46.38
N LYS A 14 -7.59 23.92 -45.62
CA LYS A 14 -6.86 24.04 -44.35
C LYS A 14 -7.48 23.02 -43.40
N ILE A 15 -6.83 21.87 -43.30
CA ILE A 15 -7.13 20.86 -42.29
C ILE A 15 -6.93 21.52 -40.93
N TYR A 16 -8.02 21.92 -40.30
CA TYR A 16 -8.03 22.26 -38.88
C TYR A 16 -7.89 20.93 -38.14
N VAL A 17 -6.64 20.54 -37.86
CA VAL A 17 -6.38 19.55 -36.83
C VAL A 17 -6.73 20.23 -35.52
N ALA A 18 -7.96 19.98 -35.03
CA ALA A 18 -8.25 20.24 -33.63
C ALA A 18 -7.25 19.39 -32.83
N ALA A 19 -6.38 20.05 -32.08
CA ALA A 19 -5.59 19.38 -31.07
C ALA A 19 -6.59 18.72 -30.12
N VAL A 20 -6.76 17.41 -30.24
CA VAL A 20 -7.36 16.64 -29.17
C VAL A 20 -6.43 16.88 -27.98
N PRO A 21 -6.91 17.39 -26.83
CA PRO A 21 -6.07 17.40 -25.65
C PRO A 21 -5.64 15.94 -25.46
N GLU A 22 -4.34 15.68 -25.58
CA GLU A 22 -3.80 14.38 -25.19
C GLU A 22 -4.29 14.16 -23.77
N ALA A 23 -5.20 13.20 -23.59
CA ALA A 23 -5.45 12.66 -22.27
C ALA A 23 -4.06 12.29 -21.75
N SER A 24 -3.65 12.97 -20.68
CA SER A 24 -2.28 12.90 -20.14
C SER A 24 -1.79 11.46 -20.17
N GLN A 25 -0.82 11.17 -21.03
CA GLN A 25 -0.22 9.85 -21.20
C GLN A 25 0.17 9.22 -19.84
N ASP A 26 0.59 10.09 -18.90
CA ASP A 26 0.95 9.77 -17.52
C ASP A 26 -0.18 9.09 -16.72
N ASN A 27 -1.44 9.52 -16.88
CA ASN A 27 -2.56 8.92 -16.15
C ASN A 27 -2.85 7.48 -16.62
N PHE A 28 -2.66 7.22 -17.92
CA PHE A 28 -2.84 5.87 -18.48
C PHE A 28 -1.78 4.89 -18.00
N ASP A 29 -0.57 5.37 -17.73
CA ASP A 29 0.52 4.55 -17.20
C ASP A 29 0.31 4.18 -15.73
N CYS A 30 -0.34 5.04 -14.94
CA CYS A 30 -0.70 4.73 -13.56
C CYS A 30 -1.81 3.66 -13.44
N ILE A 31 -2.68 3.54 -14.45
CA ILE A 31 -3.80 2.59 -14.44
C ILE A 31 -3.38 1.20 -14.97
N LYS A 32 -2.14 1.04 -15.46
CA LYS A 32 -1.64 -0.25 -15.95
C LYS A 32 -1.27 -1.19 -14.79
N SER A 33 -1.87 -2.37 -14.79
CA SER A 33 -1.58 -3.48 -13.86
C SER A 33 -1.52 -3.07 -12.37
N PRO A 34 -2.56 -2.42 -11.82
CA PRO A 34 -2.60 -1.91 -10.44
C PRO A 34 -2.83 -3.02 -9.41
N TRP A 35 -2.29 -4.21 -9.62
CA TRP A 35 -2.45 -5.35 -8.72
C TRP A 35 -1.30 -6.33 -8.89
N CYS A 36 -0.95 -7.03 -7.80
CA CYS A 36 -0.03 -8.16 -7.87
C CYS A 36 -0.76 -9.45 -8.30
N ARG A 37 -1.96 -9.64 -7.76
CA ARG A 37 -2.87 -10.75 -8.06
C ARG A 37 -4.16 -10.17 -8.63
N ASP A 38 -4.69 -10.75 -9.71
CA ASP A 38 -5.93 -10.29 -10.39
C ASP A 38 -7.18 -10.27 -9.50
N THR A 39 -7.07 -10.69 -8.24
CA THR A 39 -8.13 -10.78 -7.25
C THR A 39 -7.72 -10.03 -5.98
N GLU A 40 -8.37 -8.89 -5.75
CA GLU A 40 -8.62 -8.23 -4.45
C GLU A 40 -7.73 -7.05 -4.00
N ASP A 41 -6.54 -6.82 -4.58
CA ASP A 41 -5.68 -5.69 -4.18
C ASP A 41 -5.59 -4.60 -5.26
N TYR A 42 -6.62 -3.77 -5.41
CA TYR A 42 -6.52 -2.61 -6.31
C TYR A 42 -5.62 -1.54 -5.69
N ILE A 43 -4.40 -1.42 -6.22
CA ILE A 43 -3.36 -0.48 -5.81
C ILE A 43 -3.55 0.82 -6.57
N ARG A 44 -3.89 1.87 -5.82
CA ARG A 44 -4.01 3.24 -6.31
C ARG A 44 -3.35 4.20 -5.33
N PHE A 45 -3.24 5.45 -5.76
CA PHE A 45 -2.73 6.53 -4.94
C PHE A 45 -3.36 6.52 -3.52
N PRO A 46 -2.56 6.66 -2.44
CA PRO A 46 -1.15 7.05 -2.43
C PRO A 46 -0.16 5.93 -2.77
N PHE A 47 -0.60 4.68 -2.83
CA PHE A 47 0.26 3.54 -3.11
C PHE A 47 0.58 3.41 -4.59
N ARG A 48 1.78 2.89 -4.87
CA ARG A 48 2.17 2.47 -6.22
C ARG A 48 3.00 1.19 -6.19
N LEU A 49 2.94 0.44 -7.28
CA LEU A 49 3.83 -0.68 -7.57
C LEU A 49 5.16 -0.16 -8.10
N LYS A 50 6.20 -0.12 -7.25
CA LYS A 50 7.50 0.50 -7.57
C LYS A 50 8.16 -0.04 -8.85
N ASP A 51 7.91 -1.30 -9.19
CA ASP A 51 8.50 -2.00 -10.35
C ASP A 51 7.63 -1.93 -11.62
N ARG A 52 6.42 -1.35 -11.54
CA ARG A 52 5.45 -1.34 -12.66
C ARG A 52 4.88 0.04 -12.98
N GLN A 53 4.81 0.93 -12.00
CA GLN A 53 4.22 2.26 -12.12
C GLN A 53 5.28 3.35 -11.94
N PRO A 54 5.27 4.42 -12.75
CA PRO A 54 6.10 5.61 -12.55
C PRO A 54 6.02 6.17 -11.12
N SER A 55 7.05 6.93 -10.70
CA SER A 55 7.05 7.57 -9.38
C SER A 55 5.95 8.62 -9.22
N THR A 56 5.47 9.20 -10.32
CA THR A 56 4.36 10.15 -10.34
C THR A 56 3.02 9.54 -9.95
N CYS A 57 2.87 8.21 -9.98
CA CYS A 57 1.62 7.52 -9.66
C CYS A 57 1.38 7.32 -8.16
N GLY A 58 2.38 7.58 -7.32
CA GLY A 58 2.31 7.33 -5.88
C GLY A 58 2.88 8.47 -5.07
N TYR A 59 2.63 8.44 -3.77
CA TYR A 59 3.20 9.37 -2.82
C TYR A 59 4.50 8.80 -2.25
N PRO A 60 5.54 9.62 -1.99
CA PRO A 60 6.79 9.12 -1.42
C PRO A 60 6.58 8.35 -0.11
N GLY A 61 7.20 7.17 -0.01
CA GLY A 61 7.06 6.29 1.15
C GLY A 61 5.88 5.30 1.09
N PHE A 62 5.09 5.32 0.00
CA PHE A 62 3.96 4.40 -0.23
C PHE A 62 4.24 3.36 -1.33
N ASP A 63 5.51 3.04 -1.55
CA ASP A 63 5.92 2.03 -2.52
C ASP A 63 5.58 0.62 -2.02
N VAL A 64 4.88 -0.14 -2.85
CA VAL A 64 4.66 -1.59 -2.68
C VAL A 64 5.23 -2.34 -3.87
N SER A 65 5.43 -3.65 -3.71
CA SER A 65 5.94 -4.53 -4.78
C SER A 65 5.21 -5.86 -4.79
N CYS A 66 5.43 -6.63 -5.84
CA CYS A 66 4.92 -7.99 -5.95
C CYS A 66 6.05 -8.97 -5.67
N ASP A 67 5.82 -9.90 -4.73
CA ASP A 67 6.76 -11.00 -4.54
C ASP A 67 6.64 -12.08 -5.64
N SER A 68 7.48 -13.10 -5.58
CA SER A 68 7.47 -14.22 -6.53
C SER A 68 6.20 -15.07 -6.49
N LYS A 69 5.34 -14.89 -5.47
CA LYS A 69 4.04 -15.53 -5.33
C LYS A 69 2.89 -14.59 -5.67
N ASN A 70 3.18 -13.44 -6.29
CA ASN A 70 2.21 -12.40 -6.64
C ASN A 70 1.46 -11.83 -5.43
N ARG A 71 2.08 -11.83 -4.25
CA ARG A 71 1.57 -11.15 -3.06
C ARG A 71 2.09 -9.73 -3.04
N THR A 72 1.23 -8.80 -2.63
CA THR A 72 1.60 -7.40 -2.42
C THR A 72 2.46 -7.29 -1.15
N VAL A 73 3.61 -6.63 -1.26
CA VAL A 73 4.60 -6.47 -0.18
C VAL A 73 4.91 -5.00 0.03
N LEU A 74 4.79 -4.57 1.29
CA LEU A 74 5.29 -3.31 1.81
C LEU A 74 6.66 -3.54 2.47
N GLU A 75 7.65 -2.75 2.08
CA GLU A 75 8.98 -2.73 2.68
C GLU A 75 9.18 -1.38 3.39
N LEU A 76 9.63 -1.40 4.63
CA LEU A 76 9.87 -0.18 5.39
C LEU A 76 11.26 0.39 5.07
N PRO A 77 11.43 1.72 5.08
CA PRO A 77 12.69 2.36 4.71
C PRO A 77 13.83 2.08 5.70
N SER A 78 13.50 1.94 6.99
CA SER A 78 14.50 1.84 8.06
C SER A 78 15.12 0.45 8.18
N HIS A 79 14.41 -0.62 7.83
CA HIS A 79 14.89 -2.00 7.92
C HIS A 79 14.18 -2.91 6.90
N PRO A 80 14.86 -3.93 6.34
CA PRO A 80 14.35 -4.76 5.25
C PRO A 80 13.38 -5.84 5.74
N ILE A 81 12.41 -5.48 6.59
CA ILE A 81 11.28 -6.34 6.89
C ILE A 81 10.28 -6.31 5.73
N LYS A 82 9.79 -7.48 5.38
CA LYS A 82 8.71 -7.65 4.42
C LYS A 82 7.40 -7.79 5.17
N LEU A 83 6.50 -6.84 4.94
CA LEU A 83 5.12 -6.88 5.41
C LEU A 83 4.23 -7.22 4.22
N TYR A 84 3.51 -8.33 4.31
CA TYR A 84 2.58 -8.74 3.26
C TYR A 84 1.26 -8.02 3.47
N VAL A 85 0.70 -7.45 2.41
CA VAL A 85 -0.55 -6.71 2.48
C VAL A 85 -1.72 -7.70 2.45
N ALA A 86 -2.63 -7.56 3.42
CA ALA A 86 -3.91 -8.27 3.46
C ALA A 86 -5.06 -7.42 2.93
N GLY A 87 -4.91 -6.09 2.93
CA GLY A 87 -5.88 -5.17 2.33
C GLY A 87 -5.51 -3.71 2.55
N ILE A 88 -5.97 -2.84 1.64
CA ILE A 88 -5.78 -1.39 1.71
C ILE A 88 -7.15 -0.72 1.76
N TYR A 89 -7.38 0.08 2.79
CA TYR A 89 -8.63 0.77 3.06
C TYR A 89 -8.42 2.28 2.92
N TYR A 90 -8.64 2.79 1.71
CA TYR A 90 -8.38 4.18 1.36
C TYR A 90 -9.24 5.17 2.14
N TYR A 91 -10.53 4.86 2.35
CA TYR A 91 -11.45 5.71 3.11
C TYR A 91 -10.99 5.93 4.56
N SER A 92 -10.63 4.85 5.26
CA SER A 92 -10.14 4.91 6.64
C SER A 92 -8.66 5.28 6.75
N GLN A 93 -7.94 5.29 5.63
CA GLN A 93 -6.48 5.41 5.54
C GLN A 93 -5.75 4.38 6.41
N GLN A 94 -6.08 3.11 6.17
CA GLN A 94 -5.48 1.97 6.86
C GLN A 94 -4.98 0.92 5.87
N ILE A 95 -3.87 0.27 6.23
CA ILE A 95 -3.33 -0.87 5.52
C ILE A 95 -3.20 -2.01 6.52
N HIS A 96 -3.84 -3.12 6.19
CA HIS A 96 -3.72 -4.35 6.97
C HIS A 96 -2.55 -5.13 6.41
N VAL A 97 -1.61 -5.47 7.29
CA VAL A 97 -0.39 -6.18 6.93
C VAL A 97 -0.17 -7.36 7.86
N TYR A 98 0.49 -8.38 7.34
CA TYR A 98 0.89 -9.54 8.11
C TYR A 98 2.32 -9.94 7.79
N ASN A 99 2.92 -10.69 8.70
CA ASN A 99 4.18 -11.36 8.44
C ASN A 99 4.09 -12.83 8.90
N PRO A 100 4.35 -13.82 8.02
CA PRO A 100 4.20 -15.24 8.34
C PRO A 100 5.16 -15.74 9.42
N ASP A 101 6.22 -14.99 9.70
CA ASP A 101 7.14 -15.26 10.81
C ASP A 101 6.53 -14.87 12.17
N PHE A 102 5.29 -14.38 12.21
CA PHE A 102 4.54 -14.16 13.44
C PHE A 102 3.67 -15.37 13.82
N SER A 103 3.48 -15.52 15.11
CA SER A 103 2.48 -16.38 15.74
C SER A 103 1.90 -15.65 16.94
N ASN A 104 0.57 -15.64 17.10
CA ASN A 104 -0.12 -14.96 18.21
C ASN A 104 0.26 -13.47 18.40
N GLY A 105 0.68 -12.76 17.36
CA GLY A 105 1.13 -11.37 17.44
C GLY A 105 2.61 -11.20 17.77
N PHE A 106 3.38 -12.29 17.87
CA PHE A 106 4.80 -12.28 18.25
C PHE A 106 5.69 -12.93 17.20
N PRO A 107 6.93 -12.43 17.01
CA PRO A 107 7.88 -13.06 16.10
C PRO A 107 8.29 -14.45 16.62
N LYS A 108 8.22 -15.48 15.76
CA LYS A 108 8.65 -16.86 16.06
C LYS A 108 10.16 -16.98 16.31
N LYS A 109 10.95 -15.97 15.91
CA LYS A 109 12.40 -15.93 16.06
C LYS A 109 12.86 -14.59 16.69
N PRO A 110 13.52 -14.63 17.87
CA PRO A 110 13.98 -13.47 18.65
C PRO A 110 14.81 -12.43 17.88
N SER A 111 15.73 -12.89 17.04
CA SER A 111 16.95 -12.14 16.72
C SER A 111 16.84 -11.22 15.51
N THR A 112 15.65 -11.08 14.90
CA THR A 112 15.50 -10.30 13.66
C THR A 112 14.43 -9.24 13.79
N PHE A 113 13.26 -9.55 14.34
CA PHE A 113 12.11 -8.68 14.19
C PHE A 113 12.18 -7.35 14.96
N LEU A 114 12.89 -7.36 16.08
CA LEU A 114 12.86 -6.28 17.06
C LEU A 114 13.58 -5.01 16.63
N GLU A 115 14.68 -5.20 15.93
CA GLU A 115 15.39 -4.13 15.26
C GLU A 115 14.65 -3.74 13.97
N GLN A 116 13.83 -4.63 13.42
CA GLN A 116 13.31 -4.51 12.06
C GLN A 116 11.94 -3.83 11.92
N LEU A 117 10.98 -3.98 12.86
CA LEU A 117 9.71 -3.23 12.77
C LEU A 117 9.85 -1.83 13.37
N ASN A 118 10.59 -0.98 12.66
CA ASN A 118 10.69 0.44 12.96
C ASN A 118 9.92 1.24 11.91
N LEU A 119 8.79 1.82 12.32
CA LEU A 119 7.99 2.71 11.48
C LEU A 119 8.58 4.12 11.34
N SER A 120 9.63 4.45 12.10
CA SER A 120 10.33 5.74 12.00
C SER A 120 10.82 5.97 10.58
N GLY A 121 10.56 7.17 10.04
CA GLY A 121 10.89 7.53 8.67
C GLY A 121 9.92 6.97 7.61
N SER A 122 8.91 6.20 8.00
CA SER A 122 7.78 5.82 7.14
C SER A 122 6.57 6.74 7.39
N PRO A 123 5.61 6.83 6.45
CA PRO A 123 4.37 7.57 6.66
C PRO A 123 3.37 6.83 7.57
N PHE A 124 3.70 5.62 8.02
CA PHE A 124 2.80 4.72 8.73
C PHE A 124 2.95 4.82 10.25
N GLN A 125 1.84 4.60 10.95
CA GLN A 125 1.74 4.51 12.40
C GLN A 125 0.89 3.30 12.78
N PHE A 126 1.08 2.77 13.99
CA PHE A 126 0.18 1.73 14.49
C PHE A 126 -1.21 2.32 14.75
N THR A 127 -2.25 1.75 14.14
CA THR A 127 -3.62 2.27 14.21
C THR A 127 -4.14 2.36 15.66
N HIS A 128 -3.81 1.36 16.47
CA HIS A 128 -4.23 1.28 17.88
C HIS A 128 -3.06 1.39 18.87
N GLY A 129 -1.91 1.92 18.40
CA GLY A 129 -0.69 1.97 19.19
C GLY A 129 0.04 0.61 19.27
N PHE A 130 1.04 0.56 20.13
CA PHE A 130 1.91 -0.60 20.31
C PHE A 130 2.22 -0.82 21.79
N SER A 131 2.52 -2.07 22.12
CA SER A 131 2.98 -2.48 23.44
C SER A 131 4.47 -2.82 23.38
N ARG A 132 5.19 -2.45 24.44
CA ARG A 132 6.55 -2.93 24.69
C ARG A 132 6.45 -4.19 25.53
N LEU A 133 6.96 -5.27 24.99
CA LEU A 133 6.85 -6.57 25.60
C LEU A 133 8.24 -7.13 25.83
N THR A 134 8.36 -7.99 26.82
CA THR A 134 9.52 -8.83 27.00
C THR A 134 9.08 -10.26 26.80
N VAL A 135 9.79 -10.97 25.95
CA VAL A 135 9.53 -12.37 25.64
C VAL A 135 10.39 -13.24 26.54
N LEU A 136 9.75 -14.17 27.23
CA LEU A 136 10.35 -15.11 28.15
C LEU A 136 10.31 -16.52 27.58
N ASP A 137 11.32 -17.32 27.95
CA ASP A 137 11.34 -18.77 27.81
C ASP A 137 11.05 -19.38 29.19
N CYS A 138 9.87 -19.98 29.34
CA CYS A 138 9.36 -20.53 30.59
C CYS A 138 9.42 -22.06 30.56
N TYR A 139 10.08 -22.65 31.54
CA TYR A 139 10.13 -24.11 31.68
C TYR A 139 8.89 -24.63 32.39
N GLU A 140 8.13 -25.51 31.74
CA GLU A 140 7.05 -26.26 32.38
C GLU A 140 7.56 -27.60 32.93
N GLU A 141 7.04 -28.03 34.08
CA GLU A 141 7.40 -29.32 34.72
C GLU A 141 7.17 -30.54 33.80
N ALA A 142 6.32 -30.41 32.78
CA ALA A 142 6.07 -31.43 31.76
C ALA A 142 7.23 -31.58 30.74
N GLY A 143 8.30 -30.78 30.85
CA GLY A 143 9.48 -30.84 29.99
C GLY A 143 9.33 -30.10 28.66
N TYR A 144 8.37 -29.18 28.56
CA TYR A 144 8.20 -28.28 27.41
C TYR A 144 8.57 -26.84 27.81
N ASN A 145 9.13 -26.10 26.85
CA ASN A 145 9.43 -24.68 26.99
C ASN A 145 8.32 -23.87 26.33
N ASP A 146 7.63 -23.04 27.10
CA ASP A 146 6.64 -22.11 26.56
C ASP A 146 7.22 -20.71 26.37
N ILE A 147 6.86 -20.06 25.26
CA ILE A 147 7.29 -18.70 24.96
C ILE A 147 6.20 -17.75 25.44
N PHE A 148 6.50 -17.02 26.52
CA PHE A 148 5.54 -16.12 27.16
C PHE A 148 5.89 -14.65 26.92
N PRO A 149 5.08 -13.89 26.19
CA PRO A 149 5.21 -12.44 26.10
C PRO A 149 4.54 -11.78 27.31
N PHE A 150 5.27 -10.89 27.98
CA PHE A 150 4.73 -10.08 29.08
C PHE A 150 4.96 -8.60 28.84
N ASP A 151 4.07 -7.76 29.34
CA ASP A 151 4.21 -6.30 29.24
C ASP A 151 5.43 -5.82 30.03
N SER A 152 6.40 -5.21 29.34
CA SER A 152 7.64 -4.74 29.93
C SER A 152 7.43 -3.63 30.98
N ASN A 153 6.25 -3.01 31.02
CA ASN A 153 5.91 -2.00 32.04
C ASN A 153 5.49 -2.62 33.37
N ILE A 154 5.28 -3.93 33.43
CA ILE A 154 4.91 -4.66 34.65
C ILE A 154 6.17 -5.20 35.33
N HIS A 155 6.30 -5.00 36.64
CA HIS A 155 7.40 -5.58 37.40
C HIS A 155 7.25 -7.10 37.50
N ILE A 156 8.28 -7.83 37.09
CA ILE A 156 8.31 -9.31 37.17
C ILE A 156 8.12 -9.83 38.60
N ALA A 157 8.46 -9.02 39.61
CA ALA A 157 8.26 -9.34 41.02
C ALA A 157 6.78 -9.50 41.42
N ASP A 158 5.86 -8.90 40.66
CA ASP A 158 4.41 -9.03 40.88
C ASP A 158 3.84 -10.30 40.25
N ARG A 159 4.69 -11.11 39.59
CA ARG A 159 4.32 -12.33 38.85
C ARG A 159 5.16 -13.52 39.32
N PRO A 160 4.82 -14.12 40.48
CA PRO A 160 5.54 -15.27 41.02
C PRO A 160 5.40 -16.54 40.15
N ASP A 161 4.45 -16.57 39.22
CA ASP A 161 4.31 -17.59 38.17
C ASP A 161 5.45 -17.56 37.14
N LEU A 162 6.16 -16.43 37.01
CA LEU A 162 7.25 -16.25 36.04
C LEU A 162 8.65 -16.58 36.60
N VAL A 163 8.74 -17.17 37.81
CA VAL A 163 10.03 -17.51 38.45
C VAL A 163 10.82 -18.60 37.72
N HIS A 164 10.15 -19.46 36.95
CA HIS A 164 10.78 -20.50 36.12
C HIS A 164 11.09 -20.02 34.69
N CYS A 165 10.96 -18.72 34.45
CA CYS A 165 11.16 -18.13 33.14
C CYS A 165 12.48 -17.38 33.04
N THR A 166 13.08 -17.41 31.85
CA THR A 166 14.29 -16.65 31.52
C THR A 166 13.99 -15.63 30.43
N LYS A 167 14.53 -14.43 30.56
CA LYS A 167 14.36 -13.39 29.54
C LYS A 167 15.09 -13.77 28.27
N MET A 168 14.37 -13.73 27.15
CA MET A 168 14.96 -13.92 25.83
C MET A 168 15.27 -12.57 25.15
N TYR A 169 14.25 -11.70 24.94
CA TYR A 169 14.37 -10.43 24.21
C TYR A 169 13.20 -9.47 24.49
N ASP A 170 13.33 -8.17 24.17
CA ASP A 170 12.31 -7.13 24.44
C ASP A 170 11.63 -6.63 23.16
N CYS A 171 10.45 -7.08 22.76
CA CYS A 171 9.80 -6.72 21.49
C CYS A 171 8.84 -5.52 21.51
N ILE A 172 8.59 -4.94 20.32
CA ILE A 172 7.43 -4.07 20.09
C ILE A 172 6.40 -4.88 19.31
N ALA A 173 5.17 -4.91 19.81
CA ALA A 173 4.04 -5.55 19.15
C ALA A 173 2.88 -4.56 18.98
N PRO A 174 2.08 -4.67 17.90
CA PRO A 174 0.82 -3.95 17.80
C PRO A 174 -0.06 -4.21 19.03
N ALA A 175 -0.68 -3.16 19.59
CA ALA A 175 -1.48 -3.30 20.81
C ALA A 175 -2.79 -4.09 20.61
N ASP A 176 -3.34 -4.05 19.39
CA ASP A 176 -4.58 -4.72 19.01
C ASP A 176 -4.40 -5.42 17.65
N PRO A 177 -3.83 -6.64 17.63
CA PRO A 177 -3.67 -7.40 16.40
C PRO A 177 -5.03 -7.92 15.91
N ILE A 178 -5.27 -7.87 14.60
CA ILE A 178 -6.50 -8.34 13.96
C ILE A 178 -6.62 -9.87 14.08
N ASP A 179 -5.49 -10.55 13.90
CA ASP A 179 -5.35 -11.98 14.13
C ASP A 179 -3.92 -12.30 14.60
N MET A 180 -3.57 -13.59 14.67
CA MET A 180 -2.24 -14.07 15.12
C MET A 180 -1.03 -13.49 14.34
N SER A 181 -1.23 -12.90 13.17
CA SER A 181 -0.15 -12.39 12.31
C SER A 181 -0.46 -11.06 11.64
N THR A 182 -1.73 -10.65 11.61
CA THR A 182 -2.22 -9.46 10.91
C THR A 182 -2.42 -8.30 11.87
N PHE A 183 -1.97 -7.11 11.48
CA PHE A 183 -2.18 -5.87 12.21
C PHE A 183 -2.44 -4.70 11.27
N SER A 184 -3.01 -3.63 11.82
CA SER A 184 -3.36 -2.41 11.08
C SER A 184 -2.32 -1.33 11.28
N LEU A 185 -1.86 -0.76 10.17
CA LEU A 185 -1.13 0.49 10.12
C LEU A 185 -2.01 1.58 9.51
N THR A 186 -1.88 2.81 9.98
CA THR A 186 -2.58 3.97 9.44
C THR A 186 -1.60 5.01 8.90
N TRP A 187 -2.03 5.82 7.95
CA TRP A 187 -1.31 7.01 7.50
C TRP A 187 -2.21 8.23 7.57
N SER A 188 -1.62 9.41 7.77
CA SER A 188 -2.34 10.69 7.79
C SER A 188 -2.04 11.55 6.56
N VAL A 189 -0.84 11.45 6.00
CA VAL A 189 -0.37 12.22 4.83
C VAL A 189 0.04 11.23 3.73
N PRO A 190 -0.43 11.39 2.49
CA PRO A 190 -1.40 12.38 2.06
C PRO A 190 -2.80 12.07 2.59
N SER A 191 -3.60 13.11 2.81
CA SER A 191 -4.97 12.96 3.28
C SER A 191 -5.93 12.88 2.10
N CYS A 192 -6.31 11.66 1.72
CA CYS A 192 -7.27 11.38 0.65
C CYS A 192 -8.71 11.19 1.15
N LYS A 193 -8.96 11.20 2.47
CA LYS A 193 -10.31 10.96 3.05
C LYS A 193 -11.42 11.78 2.38
N GLN A 194 -11.16 13.06 2.10
CA GLN A 194 -12.16 13.94 1.47
C GLN A 194 -12.48 13.55 0.03
N CYS A 195 -11.49 13.05 -0.73
CA CYS A 195 -11.73 12.55 -2.08
C CYS A 195 -12.57 11.27 -2.01
N GLU A 196 -12.23 10.36 -1.10
CA GLU A 196 -12.95 9.10 -0.89
C GLU A 196 -14.42 9.34 -0.48
N GLU A 197 -14.70 10.32 0.38
CA GLU A 197 -16.06 10.73 0.77
C GLU A 197 -16.89 11.24 -0.42
N LYS A 198 -16.25 11.87 -1.40
CA LYS A 198 -16.89 12.41 -2.61
C LYS A 198 -16.93 11.42 -3.76
N LEU A 199 -16.41 10.20 -3.56
CA LEU A 199 -16.19 9.22 -4.64
C LEU A 199 -15.31 9.78 -5.77
N GLU A 200 -14.34 10.62 -5.40
CA GLU A 200 -13.33 11.21 -6.28
C GLU A 200 -11.99 10.48 -6.09
N ARG A 201 -11.15 10.50 -7.13
CA ARG A 201 -9.81 9.92 -7.08
C ARG A 201 -8.81 10.94 -6.53
N CYS A 202 -7.98 10.52 -5.59
CA CYS A 202 -6.90 11.32 -5.04
C CYS A 202 -5.64 11.16 -5.89
N GLN A 203 -4.89 12.24 -6.16
CA GLN A 203 -3.62 12.18 -6.89
C GLN A 203 -2.65 13.30 -6.47
N LEU A 204 -1.38 13.21 -6.91
CA LEU A 204 -0.44 14.33 -6.81
C LEU A 204 -0.85 15.45 -7.76
N LYS A 205 -0.71 16.68 -7.29
CA LYS A 205 -0.96 17.87 -8.09
C LYS A 205 0.24 18.17 -8.99
N GLU A 206 0.02 18.23 -10.30
CA GLU A 206 1.09 18.44 -11.30
C GLU A 206 1.83 19.77 -11.14
N ASN A 207 1.12 20.84 -10.74
CA ASN A 207 1.65 22.21 -10.60
C ASN A 207 1.67 22.70 -9.14
N GLY A 208 1.64 21.78 -8.17
CA GLY A 208 1.66 22.10 -6.74
C GLY A 208 3.06 22.36 -6.20
N THR A 209 3.15 22.85 -4.96
CA THR A 209 4.39 22.67 -4.19
C THR A 209 4.63 21.17 -3.96
N GLU A 210 5.87 20.79 -3.65
CA GLU A 210 6.27 19.39 -3.47
C GLU A 210 5.26 18.63 -2.58
N HIS A 211 4.69 17.55 -3.11
CA HIS A 211 3.75 16.64 -2.43
C HIS A 211 2.34 17.17 -2.13
N GLU A 212 1.87 18.24 -2.78
CA GLU A 212 0.43 18.60 -2.75
C GLU A 212 -0.43 17.54 -3.45
N THR A 213 -1.64 17.32 -2.91
CA THR A 213 -2.62 16.39 -3.48
C THR A 213 -3.92 17.08 -3.86
N GLU A 214 -4.62 16.53 -4.86
CA GLU A 214 -5.91 17.02 -5.33
C GLU A 214 -6.90 15.87 -5.55
N CYS A 215 -8.20 16.20 -5.56
CA CYS A 215 -9.27 15.27 -5.89
C CYS A 215 -9.74 15.52 -7.32
N ILE A 216 -9.78 14.46 -8.13
CA ILE A 216 -10.28 14.50 -9.50
C ILE A 216 -11.53 13.63 -9.64
N PHE A 217 -12.54 14.16 -10.33
CA PHE A 217 -13.76 13.42 -10.59
C PHE A 217 -13.53 12.38 -11.69
N GLU A 218 -13.80 11.12 -11.38
CA GLU A 218 -13.67 10.02 -12.33
C GLU A 218 -14.98 9.84 -13.10
N ASN A 219 -15.05 10.37 -14.32
CA ASN A 219 -16.13 10.04 -15.25
C ASN A 219 -15.91 8.62 -15.81
N ILE A 220 -16.42 7.60 -15.10
CA ILE A 220 -16.38 6.17 -15.50
C ILE A 220 -16.98 5.92 -16.91
N LEU A 221 -17.70 6.91 -17.47
CA LEU A 221 -18.32 6.86 -18.80
C LEU A 221 -17.43 7.32 -19.97
N GLU A 222 -16.36 8.08 -19.72
CA GLU A 222 -15.50 8.61 -20.79
C GLU A 222 -14.37 7.62 -21.16
N GLU A 223 -13.92 6.77 -20.24
CA GLU A 223 -12.85 5.78 -20.50
C GLU A 223 -13.30 4.58 -21.35
N ARG A 224 -14.62 4.31 -21.44
CA ARG A 224 -15.17 3.21 -22.26
C ARG A 224 -15.32 3.52 -23.75
N LYS A 225 -14.94 4.71 -24.23
CA LYS A 225 -14.96 5.01 -25.67
C LYS A 225 -13.76 4.40 -26.43
N GLY A 226 -12.76 3.85 -25.73
CA GLY A 226 -11.57 3.25 -26.33
C GLY A 226 -11.52 1.71 -26.35
N GLN A 227 -12.42 1.01 -25.66
CA GLN A 227 -12.43 -0.46 -25.63
C GLN A 227 -13.53 -1.03 -26.52
N SER A 228 -13.14 -1.55 -27.68
CA SER A 228 -14.01 -2.37 -28.54
C SER A 228 -14.45 -3.62 -27.77
N LEU A 229 -15.69 -3.61 -27.28
CA LEU A 229 -16.35 -4.77 -26.68
C LEU A 229 -16.47 -5.89 -27.72
N LYS A 230 -15.80 -7.02 -27.50
CA LYS A 230 -16.23 -8.30 -28.10
C LYS A 230 -17.40 -8.83 -27.27
N PRO A 231 -18.55 -9.16 -27.88
CA PRO A 231 -19.67 -9.72 -27.14
C PRO A 231 -19.32 -11.13 -26.64
N SER A 232 -19.26 -11.31 -25.33
CA SER A 232 -19.27 -12.64 -24.71
C SER A 232 -20.71 -13.13 -24.69
N ILE A 233 -20.97 -14.15 -25.50
CA ILE A 233 -22.22 -14.93 -25.51
C ILE A 233 -22.28 -15.69 -24.19
N ILE A 234 -23.31 -15.43 -23.39
CA ILE A 234 -23.67 -16.25 -22.24
C ILE A 234 -24.39 -17.48 -22.81
N ALA A 235 -23.81 -18.67 -22.58
CA ALA A 235 -24.48 -19.96 -22.69
C ALA A 235 -24.73 -20.50 -21.28
#